data_AF-A0A1X6PGZ3-F1
#
_entry.id   AF-A0A1X6PGZ3-F1
#
_cell.length_a   1.000
_cell.length_b   1.000
_cell.length_c   1.000
_cell.angle_alpha   90.00
_cell.angle_beta   90.00
_cell.angle_gamma   90.00
#
_symmetry.space_group_name_H-M   'P 1'
#
loop_
_entity.id
_entity.type
_entity.pdbx_description
1 polymer ?
#
loop_
_entity_poly.entity_id
_entity_poly.type
_entity_poly.pdbx_seq_one_letter_code
_entity_poly.pdbx_strand_id
1 'polypeptide(L)'
;MGKCGICHYLAPPDGSGHTARTCPLRQTLCRRSLPATHPFHKKGQCGDLKCIHRKLCGACGLPGHQYGTQTYALDRWQLKDGRLLRKTCKRDLDASDFVCVMMKDETVKNLVDNTQSVSAAASEMGAERRRNVSRLRGNTHAEGVGLSESIRLLQTNGSQASVLHGSNKVAFDALLENRDAGAVEANRRAANAVESEVDGSDDDGATEDESTEHEDRNGAAAMQQLQQSGKNNRNGQRGPPGGRIGLYAAAISKGKGKSPAKSP
;
A
#
# COMPACT_ATOMS: atom_id res chain seq x y z
N MET A 1 3.68 4.43 -22.31
CA MET A 1 3.29 5.46 -21.32
C MET A 1 4.38 6.54 -21.32
N GLY A 2 4.05 7.82 -21.49
CA GLY A 2 5.07 8.89 -21.57
C GLY A 2 5.61 9.36 -20.22
N LYS A 3 6.67 10.17 -20.25
CA LYS A 3 7.29 10.86 -19.11
C LYS A 3 6.25 11.61 -18.27
N CYS A 4 6.31 11.50 -16.94
CA CYS A 4 5.43 12.28 -16.07
C CYS A 4 5.73 13.79 -16.20
N GLY A 5 4.74 14.60 -16.56
CA GLY A 5 4.89 16.06 -16.72
C GLY A 5 5.05 16.88 -15.43
N ILE A 6 5.37 16.25 -14.29
CA ILE A 6 5.67 16.95 -13.02
C ILE A 6 7.02 16.49 -12.48
N CYS A 7 7.12 15.23 -12.05
CA CYS A 7 8.35 14.69 -11.48
C CYS A 7 9.25 14.03 -12.51
N HIS A 8 8.91 14.08 -13.80
CA HIS A 8 9.75 13.53 -14.87
C HIS A 8 9.99 12.01 -14.84
N TYR A 9 9.31 11.27 -13.95
CA TYR A 9 9.39 9.81 -13.86
C TYR A 9 9.06 9.13 -15.19
N LEU A 10 9.91 8.18 -15.58
CA LEU A 10 9.74 7.28 -16.71
C LEU A 10 9.52 5.87 -16.17
N ALA A 11 8.38 5.28 -16.52
CA ALA A 11 8.11 3.91 -16.14
C ALA A 11 8.93 2.94 -16.98
N PRO A 12 9.41 1.83 -16.41
CA PRO A 12 10.00 0.75 -17.20
C PRO A 12 8.94 0.15 -18.14
N PRO A 13 9.35 -0.57 -19.21
CA PRO A 13 8.43 -1.10 -20.23
C PRO A 13 7.26 -1.91 -19.65
N ASP A 14 7.55 -2.75 -18.65
CA ASP A 14 6.56 -3.59 -17.98
C ASP A 14 5.97 -2.94 -16.72
N GLY A 15 6.29 -1.68 -16.46
CA GLY A 15 5.99 -0.95 -15.24
C GLY A 15 4.72 -0.12 -15.28
N SER A 16 4.11 0.12 -14.12
CA SER A 16 3.02 1.08 -14.03
C SER A 16 3.57 2.49 -13.90
N GLY A 17 3.44 3.28 -14.98
CA GLY A 17 3.73 4.71 -14.95
C GLY A 17 2.63 5.55 -14.30
N HIS A 18 2.87 6.85 -14.25
CA HIS A 18 1.86 7.81 -13.82
C HIS A 18 1.93 9.09 -14.66
N THR A 19 0.80 9.79 -14.75
CA THR A 19 0.72 11.08 -15.45
C THR A 19 0.82 12.22 -14.45
N ALA A 20 0.91 13.46 -14.92
CA ALA A 20 0.82 14.64 -14.05
C ALA A 20 -0.45 14.63 -13.16
N ARG A 21 -1.56 14.04 -13.63
CA ARG A 21 -2.82 13.93 -12.87
C ARG A 21 -2.77 12.91 -11.73
N THR A 22 -1.89 11.92 -11.81
CA THR A 22 -1.75 10.85 -10.81
C THR A 22 -0.44 10.94 -10.04
N CYS A 23 0.44 11.89 -10.38
CA CYS A 23 1.68 12.15 -9.69
C CYS A 23 1.43 12.45 -8.19
N PRO A 24 2.27 11.93 -7.28
CA PRO A 24 2.23 12.30 -5.86
C PRO A 24 2.40 13.80 -5.63
N LEU A 25 3.15 14.50 -6.48
CA LEU A 25 3.37 15.95 -6.39
C LEU A 25 2.28 16.78 -7.06
N ARG A 26 1.19 16.19 -7.55
CA ARG A 26 0.16 16.90 -8.34
C ARG A 26 -0.58 18.02 -7.61
N GLN A 27 -0.43 18.14 -6.29
CA GLN A 27 -1.22 19.05 -5.47
C GLN A 27 -0.83 20.50 -5.76
N THR A 28 -1.83 21.30 -6.12
CA THR A 28 -1.66 22.73 -6.43
C THR A 28 -2.44 23.58 -5.44
N LEU A 29 -2.03 24.85 -5.33
CA LEU A 29 -2.76 25.86 -4.56
C LEU A 29 -4.24 25.95 -5.00
N CYS A 30 -5.12 26.36 -4.09
CA CYS A 30 -6.49 26.67 -4.45
C CYS A 30 -6.55 27.94 -5.31
N ARG A 31 -7.15 27.86 -6.51
CA ARG A 31 -7.31 29.04 -7.37
C ARG A 31 -8.17 30.16 -6.77
N ARG A 32 -9.04 29.82 -5.82
CA ARG A 32 -9.92 30.77 -5.13
C ARG A 32 -9.23 31.49 -3.97
N SER A 33 -8.09 30.97 -3.49
CA SER A 33 -7.25 31.64 -2.51
C SER A 33 -6.14 32.49 -3.15
N LEU A 34 -6.06 32.50 -4.48
CA LEU A 34 -5.15 33.40 -5.20
C LEU A 34 -5.64 34.85 -5.09
N PRO A 35 -4.74 35.84 -5.08
CA PRO A 35 -5.11 37.26 -5.21
C PRO A 35 -6.00 37.50 -6.44
N ALA A 36 -6.95 38.44 -6.34
CA ALA A 36 -7.88 38.74 -7.44
C ALA A 36 -7.17 39.21 -8.73
N THR A 37 -5.98 39.80 -8.59
CA THR A 37 -5.11 40.22 -9.69
C THR A 37 -4.36 39.08 -10.36
N HIS A 38 -4.35 37.88 -9.77
CA HIS A 38 -3.59 36.74 -10.30
C HIS A 38 -4.28 36.18 -11.56
N PRO A 39 -3.57 35.93 -12.68
CA PRO A 39 -4.17 35.48 -13.95
C PRO A 39 -5.01 34.20 -13.85
N PHE A 40 -4.66 33.32 -12.92
CA PHE A 40 -5.36 32.06 -12.68
C PHE A 40 -6.39 32.09 -11.54
N HIS A 41 -6.62 33.26 -10.93
CA HIS A 41 -7.65 33.43 -9.90
C HIS A 41 -9.00 32.91 -10.41
N LYS A 42 -9.72 32.20 -9.54
CA LYS A 42 -11.09 31.76 -9.80
C LYS A 42 -12.02 32.50 -8.85
N LYS A 43 -12.98 33.25 -9.39
CA LYS A 43 -13.98 33.99 -8.61
C LYS A 43 -14.82 33.05 -7.73
N GLY A 44 -15.29 33.60 -6.61
CA GLY A 44 -16.21 32.94 -5.67
C GLY A 44 -15.53 32.15 -4.56
N GLN A 45 -16.31 31.77 -3.55
CA GLN A 45 -15.84 31.05 -2.37
C GLN A 45 -15.53 29.57 -2.67
N CYS A 46 -14.60 29.00 -1.91
CA CYS A 46 -14.25 27.59 -2.04
C CYS A 46 -15.07 26.72 -1.08
N GLY A 47 -16.06 25.99 -1.64
CA GLY A 47 -16.91 25.07 -0.88
C GLY A 47 -16.27 23.73 -0.52
N ASP A 48 -15.06 23.42 -1.00
CA ASP A 48 -14.40 22.15 -0.67
C ASP A 48 -13.74 22.22 0.72
N LEU A 49 -14.34 21.50 1.67
CA LEU A 49 -13.88 21.40 3.06
C LEU A 49 -12.50 20.74 3.20
N LYS A 50 -12.09 19.92 2.22
CA LYS A 50 -10.80 19.24 2.21
C LYS A 50 -9.75 19.98 1.37
N CYS A 51 -10.11 21.13 0.82
CA CYS A 51 -9.24 21.88 -0.06
C CYS A 51 -7.97 22.36 0.67
N ILE A 52 -6.88 22.45 -0.09
CA ILE A 52 -5.54 22.77 0.42
C ILE A 52 -5.46 24.12 1.14
N HIS A 53 -6.30 25.09 0.75
CA HIS A 53 -6.29 26.41 1.36
C HIS A 53 -6.75 26.41 2.84
N ARG A 54 -7.35 25.31 3.31
CA ARG A 54 -7.76 25.11 4.70
C ARG A 54 -6.73 24.31 5.52
N LYS A 55 -5.62 23.92 4.91
CA LYS A 55 -4.56 23.15 5.57
C LYS A 55 -3.50 24.10 6.14
N LEU A 56 -2.82 23.63 7.18
CA LEU A 56 -1.63 24.26 7.75
C LEU A 56 -0.38 23.53 7.23
N CYS A 57 0.63 24.30 6.90
CA CYS A 57 1.91 23.75 6.48
C CYS A 57 2.71 23.29 7.69
N GLY A 58 3.00 21.99 7.79
CA GLY A 58 3.79 21.45 8.91
C GLY A 58 5.25 21.90 8.94
N ALA A 59 5.75 22.52 7.86
CA ALA A 59 7.14 23.00 7.79
C ALA A 59 7.29 24.47 8.20
N CYS A 60 6.43 25.36 7.65
CA CYS A 60 6.52 26.80 7.91
C CYS A 60 5.40 27.34 8.82
N GLY A 61 4.46 26.50 9.25
CA GLY A 61 3.35 26.87 10.13
C GLY A 61 2.22 27.68 9.48
N LEU A 62 2.42 28.23 8.29
CA LEU A 62 1.43 29.10 7.64
C LEU A 62 0.24 28.31 7.05
N PRO A 63 -0.98 28.88 7.07
CA PRO A 63 -2.15 28.29 6.43
C PRO A 63 -2.08 28.42 4.90
N GLY A 64 -3.03 27.77 4.22
CA GLY A 64 -3.24 27.92 2.78
C GLY A 64 -2.55 26.87 1.92
N HIS A 65 -1.64 26.09 2.50
CA HIS A 65 -0.83 25.12 1.78
C HIS A 65 -0.28 23.99 2.67
N GLN A 66 0.22 22.93 2.03
CA GLN A 66 1.12 21.92 2.60
C GLN A 66 2.51 22.07 1.97
N TYR A 67 3.53 21.47 2.58
CA TYR A 67 4.94 21.63 2.18
C TYR A 67 5.17 21.50 0.66
N GLY A 68 4.70 20.41 0.04
CA GLY A 68 4.83 20.15 -1.40
C GLY A 68 3.75 20.76 -2.30
N THR A 69 2.98 21.76 -1.83
CA THR A 69 1.93 22.39 -2.64
C THR A 69 2.55 23.27 -3.71
N GLN A 70 2.25 22.96 -4.97
CA GLN A 70 2.74 23.75 -6.09
C GLN A 70 1.95 25.04 -6.27
N THR A 71 2.65 26.10 -6.67
CA THR A 71 2.02 27.35 -7.13
C THR A 71 1.65 27.26 -8.61
N TYR A 72 0.97 28.29 -9.11
CA TYR A 72 0.65 28.42 -10.53
C TYR A 72 1.63 29.36 -11.23
N ALA A 73 2.90 28.94 -11.30
CA ALA A 73 3.94 29.65 -12.04
C ALA A 73 3.53 29.85 -13.52
N LEU A 74 3.63 31.08 -14.01
CA LEU A 74 3.08 31.49 -15.32
C LEU A 74 3.77 30.80 -16.52
N ASP A 75 5.00 30.35 -16.33
CA ASP A 75 5.79 29.61 -17.31
C ASP A 75 5.43 28.11 -17.35
N ARG A 76 4.82 27.57 -16.28
CA ARG A 76 4.37 26.17 -16.19
C ARG A 76 2.88 25.98 -16.41
N TRP A 77 2.09 27.03 -16.30
CA TRP A 77 0.64 26.95 -16.36
C TRP A 77 0.06 27.87 -17.42
N GLN A 78 -1.06 27.46 -18.01
CA GLN A 78 -1.86 28.29 -18.89
C GLN A 78 -3.34 28.03 -18.68
N LEU A 79 -4.13 29.04 -18.98
CA LEU A 79 -5.57 28.90 -19.14
C LEU A 79 -5.88 28.82 -20.63
N LYS A 80 -6.50 27.73 -21.07
CA LYS A 80 -6.96 27.55 -22.45
C LYS A 80 -8.45 27.17 -22.39
N ASP A 81 -9.31 27.95 -23.03
CA ASP A 81 -10.76 27.72 -23.08
C ASP A 81 -11.38 27.54 -21.67
N GLY A 82 -10.94 28.37 -20.71
CA GLY A 82 -11.36 28.29 -19.30
C GLY A 82 -10.79 27.11 -18.51
N ARG A 83 -10.08 26.19 -19.17
CA ARG A 83 -9.41 25.03 -18.54
C ARG A 83 -7.98 25.38 -18.17
N LEU A 84 -7.60 25.03 -16.95
CA LEU A 84 -6.22 25.20 -16.50
C LEU A 84 -5.39 23.99 -16.91
N LEU A 85 -4.33 24.22 -17.68
CA LEU A 85 -3.46 23.21 -18.24
C LEU A 85 -2.01 23.48 -17.83
N ARG A 86 -1.21 22.42 -17.71
CA ARG A 86 0.24 22.54 -17.58
C ARG A 86 0.85 22.72 -18.97
N LYS A 87 1.78 23.66 -19.09
CA LYS A 87 2.68 23.82 -20.23
C LYS A 87 3.78 22.76 -20.16
N THR A 88 4.29 22.37 -21.31
CA THR A 88 5.58 21.67 -21.37
C THR A 88 6.66 22.66 -20.98
N CYS A 89 7.33 22.41 -19.86
CA CYS A 89 8.40 23.25 -19.35
C CYS A 89 9.72 22.50 -19.49
N LYS A 90 10.77 23.18 -20.00
CA LYS A 90 12.10 22.59 -20.18
C LYS A 90 12.92 22.56 -18.89
N ARG A 91 12.65 23.48 -17.95
CA ARG A 91 13.33 23.53 -16.65
C ARG A 91 12.74 22.52 -15.67
N ASP A 92 13.62 21.91 -14.87
CA ASP A 92 13.23 21.08 -13.73
C ASP A 92 12.55 21.92 -12.65
N LEU A 93 11.83 21.25 -11.74
CA LEU A 93 11.17 21.91 -10.62
C LEU A 93 12.23 22.57 -9.71
N ASP A 94 11.95 23.78 -9.27
CA ASP A 94 12.75 24.54 -8.31
C ASP A 94 11.88 25.13 -7.20
N ALA A 95 12.49 25.82 -6.23
CA ALA A 95 11.77 26.38 -5.10
C ALA A 95 10.62 27.33 -5.50
N SER A 96 10.75 28.04 -6.64
CA SER A 96 9.73 28.99 -7.12
C SER A 96 8.43 28.31 -7.56
N ASP A 97 8.47 26.99 -7.80
CA ASP A 97 7.29 26.22 -8.18
C ASP A 97 6.41 25.82 -6.98
N PHE A 98 6.83 26.14 -5.76
CA PHE A 98 6.13 25.78 -4.53
C PHE A 98 5.71 27.00 -3.73
N VAL A 99 4.64 26.83 -2.95
CA VAL A 99 4.08 27.92 -2.12
C VAL A 99 4.87 28.09 -0.82
N CYS A 100 5.44 27.00 -0.29
CA CYS A 100 6.10 27.04 1.01
C CYS A 100 7.41 27.82 0.92
N VAL A 101 7.54 28.88 1.71
CA VAL A 101 8.75 29.70 1.81
C VAL A 101 9.97 28.94 2.34
N MET A 102 9.77 27.78 2.97
CA MET A 102 10.83 26.90 3.45
C MET A 102 11.31 25.91 2.37
N MET A 103 10.74 25.97 1.17
CA MET A 103 11.19 25.17 0.05
C MET A 103 12.49 25.77 -0.51
N LYS A 104 13.51 24.92 -0.62
CA LYS A 104 14.81 25.20 -1.24
C LYS A 104 15.04 24.23 -2.39
N ASP A 105 15.92 24.56 -3.32
CA ASP A 105 16.16 23.73 -4.50
C ASP A 105 16.63 22.32 -4.13
N GLU A 106 17.43 22.16 -3.06
CA GLU A 106 17.84 20.84 -2.57
C GLU A 106 16.65 20.04 -2.05
N THR A 107 15.71 20.69 -1.35
CA THR A 107 14.50 20.02 -0.86
C THR A 107 13.54 19.66 -1.98
N VAL A 108 13.51 20.45 -3.08
CA VAL A 108 12.74 20.12 -4.28
C VAL A 108 13.31 18.90 -4.96
N LYS A 109 14.64 18.84 -5.16
CA LYS A 109 15.33 17.66 -5.71
C LYS A 109 15.00 16.42 -4.89
N ASN A 110 15.19 16.47 -3.57
CA ASN A 110 14.84 15.37 -2.67
C ASN A 110 13.36 14.97 -2.77
N LEU A 111 12.44 15.92 -2.93
CA LEU A 111 11.02 15.64 -3.06
C LEU A 111 10.69 14.93 -4.39
N VAL A 112 11.35 15.34 -5.48
CA VAL A 112 11.24 14.71 -6.80
C VAL A 112 11.83 13.30 -6.76
N ASP A 113 13.05 13.13 -6.23
CA ASP A 113 13.75 11.84 -6.16
C ASP A 113 12.97 10.83 -5.33
N ASN A 114 12.48 11.24 -4.15
CA ASN A 114 11.61 10.39 -3.32
C ASN A 114 10.32 10.01 -4.05
N THR A 115 9.73 10.95 -4.81
CA THR A 115 8.52 10.66 -5.60
C THR A 115 8.80 9.65 -6.70
N GLN A 116 9.92 9.79 -7.40
CA GLN A 116 10.33 8.87 -8.45
C GLN A 116 10.65 7.49 -7.85
N SER A 117 11.42 7.42 -6.77
CA SER A 117 11.75 6.19 -6.06
C SER A 117 10.51 5.43 -5.58
N VAL A 118 9.56 6.12 -4.93
CA VAL A 118 8.28 5.51 -4.54
C VAL A 118 7.49 5.03 -5.75
N SER A 119 7.54 5.76 -6.86
CA SER A 119 6.86 5.35 -8.10
C SER A 119 7.53 4.13 -8.75
N ALA A 120 8.85 4.03 -8.68
CA ALA A 120 9.62 2.86 -9.13
C ALA A 120 9.28 1.63 -8.30
N ALA A 121 9.32 1.72 -6.98
CA ALA A 121 8.95 0.62 -6.08
C ALA A 121 7.50 0.17 -6.29
N ALA A 122 6.56 1.11 -6.45
CA ALA A 122 5.16 0.77 -6.75
C ALA A 122 5.00 0.08 -8.12
N SER A 123 5.80 0.49 -9.10
CA SER A 123 5.83 -0.11 -10.43
C SER A 123 6.34 -1.55 -10.40
N GLU A 124 7.42 -1.80 -9.66
CA GLU A 124 8.02 -3.12 -9.47
C GLU A 124 7.06 -4.07 -8.76
N MET A 125 6.51 -3.70 -7.60
CA MET A 125 5.49 -4.50 -6.91
C MET A 125 4.28 -4.79 -7.80
N GLY A 126 3.88 -3.82 -8.63
CA GLY A 126 2.81 -4.00 -9.61
C GLY A 126 3.17 -5.00 -10.70
N ALA A 127 4.40 -4.99 -11.19
CA ALA A 127 4.90 -5.92 -12.21
C ALA A 127 5.00 -7.34 -11.65
N GLU A 128 5.55 -7.49 -10.44
CA GLU A 128 5.61 -8.76 -9.73
C GLU A 128 4.20 -9.33 -9.51
N ARG A 129 3.27 -8.52 -9.00
CA ARG A 129 1.87 -8.93 -8.85
C ARG A 129 1.26 -9.42 -10.17
N ARG A 130 1.55 -8.74 -11.30
CA ARG A 130 1.06 -9.18 -12.62
C ARG A 130 1.67 -10.52 -13.04
N ARG A 131 2.97 -10.73 -12.84
CA ARG A 131 3.64 -12.02 -13.10
C ARG A 131 2.99 -13.13 -12.29
N ASN A 132 2.76 -12.90 -10.99
CA ASN A 132 2.14 -13.89 -10.10
C ASN A 132 0.69 -14.20 -10.52
N VAL A 133 -0.10 -13.19 -10.88
CA VAL A 133 -1.46 -13.40 -11.39
C VAL A 133 -1.45 -14.12 -12.73
N SER A 134 -0.51 -13.83 -13.61
CA SER A 134 -0.38 -14.53 -14.91
C SER A 134 0.00 -15.99 -14.72
N ARG A 135 0.96 -16.29 -13.84
CA ARG A 135 1.31 -17.66 -13.45
C ARG A 135 0.11 -18.39 -12.88
N LEU A 136 -0.62 -17.77 -11.96
CA LEU A 136 -1.83 -18.35 -11.37
C LEU A 136 -2.89 -18.68 -12.44
N ARG A 137 -3.15 -17.75 -13.36
CA ARG A 137 -4.09 -17.97 -14.48
C ARG A 137 -3.63 -19.09 -15.41
N GLY A 138 -2.35 -19.15 -15.73
CA GLY A 138 -1.76 -20.22 -16.53
C GLY A 138 -1.97 -21.59 -15.88
N ASN A 139 -1.71 -21.69 -14.57
CA ASN A 139 -1.93 -22.91 -13.80
C ASN A 139 -3.41 -23.32 -13.75
N THR A 140 -4.31 -22.37 -13.46
CA THR A 140 -5.77 -22.58 -13.52
C THR A 140 -6.21 -23.11 -14.89
N HIS A 141 -5.68 -22.55 -15.98
CA HIS A 141 -6.05 -22.95 -17.33
C HIS A 141 -5.50 -24.33 -17.72
N ALA A 142 -4.24 -24.63 -17.37
CA ALA A 142 -3.62 -25.93 -17.66
C ALA A 142 -4.39 -27.09 -17.01
N GLU A 143 -4.91 -26.88 -15.80
CA GLU A 143 -5.61 -27.91 -15.03
C GLU A 143 -7.12 -27.93 -15.27
N GLY A 144 -7.69 -27.00 -16.04
CA GLY A 144 -9.15 -26.88 -16.22
C GLY A 144 -9.92 -26.51 -14.95
N VAL A 145 -9.23 -26.16 -13.86
CA VAL A 145 -9.82 -25.83 -12.56
C VAL A 145 -9.93 -24.31 -12.44
N GLY A 146 -11.15 -23.78 -12.43
CA GLY A 146 -11.40 -22.34 -12.29
C GLY A 146 -10.90 -21.75 -10.97
N LEU A 147 -10.60 -20.43 -10.94
CA LEU A 147 -10.01 -19.75 -9.77
C LEU A 147 -10.81 -19.96 -8.47
N SER A 148 -12.14 -19.93 -8.55
CA SER A 148 -13.02 -20.18 -7.41
C SER A 148 -12.91 -21.62 -6.89
N GLU A 149 -12.71 -22.58 -7.79
CA GLU A 149 -12.53 -23.98 -7.45
C GLU A 149 -11.14 -24.22 -6.85
N SER A 150 -10.10 -23.58 -7.37
CA SER A 150 -8.77 -23.60 -6.75
C SER A 150 -8.78 -23.04 -5.32
N ILE A 151 -9.53 -21.95 -5.08
CA ILE A 151 -9.72 -21.40 -3.74
C ILE A 151 -10.46 -22.39 -2.83
N ARG A 152 -11.49 -23.08 -3.33
CA ARG A 152 -12.21 -24.11 -2.57
C ARG A 152 -11.32 -25.31 -2.25
N LEU A 153 -10.56 -25.82 -3.22
CA LEU A 153 -9.62 -26.93 -2.99
C LEU A 153 -8.57 -26.59 -1.92
N LEU A 154 -8.01 -25.37 -1.96
CA LEU A 154 -7.08 -24.91 -0.92
C LEU A 154 -7.76 -24.84 0.46
N GLN A 155 -9.01 -24.39 0.52
CA GLN A 155 -9.77 -24.35 1.78
C GLN A 155 -10.19 -25.74 2.28
N THR A 156 -10.59 -26.64 1.37
CA THR A 156 -10.99 -28.02 1.66
C THR A 156 -9.81 -28.86 2.14
N ASN A 157 -8.61 -28.63 1.57
CA ASN A 157 -7.38 -29.31 1.97
C ASN A 157 -6.74 -28.68 3.23
N GLY A 158 -7.50 -27.92 4.02
CA GLY A 158 -7.02 -27.39 5.31
C GLY A 158 -5.94 -26.32 5.21
N SER A 159 -5.61 -25.79 4.02
CA SER A 159 -4.66 -24.68 3.87
C SER A 159 -5.29 -23.36 4.31
N GLN A 160 -5.46 -23.20 5.62
CA GLN A 160 -5.53 -21.88 6.25
C GLN A 160 -4.15 -21.25 6.10
N ALA A 161 -4.07 -20.03 5.58
CA ALA A 161 -2.82 -19.29 5.46
C ALA A 161 -2.27 -18.91 6.85
N SER A 162 -1.78 -19.89 7.62
CA SER A 162 -1.09 -19.70 8.89
C SER A 162 0.41 -19.77 8.64
N VAL A 163 0.94 -18.66 8.15
CA VAL A 163 2.35 -18.34 8.28
C VAL A 163 2.60 -18.28 9.80
N LEU A 164 3.53 -19.10 10.31
CA LEU A 164 4.04 -19.14 11.72
C LEU A 164 3.50 -20.24 12.68
N HIS A 165 3.06 -21.41 12.21
CA HIS A 165 3.01 -22.61 13.08
C HIS A 165 4.11 -23.60 12.67
N GLY A 166 4.82 -24.21 13.64
CA GLY A 166 5.99 -25.07 13.37
C GLY A 166 5.68 -26.26 12.46
N SER A 167 4.47 -26.79 12.53
CA SER A 167 3.96 -27.88 11.67
C SER A 167 3.79 -27.48 10.19
N ASN A 168 3.74 -26.19 9.87
CA ASN A 168 3.54 -25.73 8.48
C ASN A 168 4.86 -25.53 7.74
N LYS A 169 6.00 -25.69 8.42
CA LYS A 169 7.33 -25.50 7.83
C LYS A 169 7.61 -26.53 6.73
N VAL A 170 7.17 -27.76 6.91
CA VAL A 170 7.46 -28.88 6.00
C VAL A 170 6.64 -28.77 4.72
N ALA A 171 5.36 -28.43 4.82
CA ALA A 171 4.54 -28.06 3.67
C ALA A 171 5.14 -26.87 2.90
N PHE A 172 5.66 -25.87 3.60
CA PHE A 172 6.23 -24.68 2.98
C PHE A 172 7.57 -24.96 2.29
N ASP A 173 8.46 -25.73 2.93
CA ASP A 173 9.74 -26.15 2.35
C ASP A 173 9.49 -27.01 1.09
N ALA A 174 8.54 -27.94 1.14
CA ALA A 174 8.12 -28.73 -0.03
C ALA A 174 7.52 -27.87 -1.16
N LEU A 175 6.75 -26.83 -0.84
CA LEU A 175 6.25 -25.86 -1.84
C LEU A 175 7.38 -25.05 -2.48
N LEU A 176 8.41 -24.67 -1.70
CA LEU A 176 9.58 -23.97 -2.21
C LEU A 176 10.43 -24.85 -3.12
N GLU A 177 10.69 -26.09 -2.72
CA GLU A 177 11.45 -27.08 -3.49
C GLU A 177 10.75 -27.43 -4.81
N ASN A 178 9.42 -27.40 -4.83
CA ASN A 178 8.60 -27.76 -6.00
C ASN A 178 7.97 -26.54 -6.69
N ARG A 179 8.47 -25.33 -6.44
CA ARG A 179 7.93 -24.07 -6.99
C ARG A 179 7.82 -24.01 -8.52
N ASP A 180 8.61 -24.83 -9.20
CA ASP A 180 8.73 -24.88 -10.65
C ASP A 180 7.85 -25.99 -11.28
N ALA A 181 7.21 -26.84 -10.46
CA ALA A 181 6.40 -27.99 -10.91
C ALA A 181 4.91 -27.67 -11.14
N GLY A 182 4.49 -26.42 -10.97
CA GLY A 182 3.07 -26.02 -11.05
C GLY A 182 2.32 -26.16 -9.72
N ALA A 183 1.23 -25.41 -9.56
CA ALA A 183 0.60 -25.22 -8.24
C ALA A 183 -0.02 -26.49 -7.66
N VAL A 184 -0.66 -27.34 -8.47
CA VAL A 184 -1.30 -28.56 -7.96
C VAL A 184 -0.26 -29.60 -7.58
N GLU A 185 0.76 -29.85 -8.41
CA GLU A 185 1.80 -30.81 -8.08
C GLU A 185 2.65 -30.35 -6.89
N ALA A 186 2.94 -29.04 -6.77
CA ALA A 186 3.60 -28.50 -5.60
C ALA A 186 2.73 -28.66 -4.33
N ASN A 187 1.42 -28.36 -4.40
CA ASN A 187 0.52 -28.55 -3.27
C ASN A 187 0.30 -30.03 -2.93
N ARG A 188 0.26 -30.93 -3.93
CA ARG A 188 0.15 -32.38 -3.73
C ARG A 188 1.38 -32.93 -3.04
N ARG A 189 2.58 -32.52 -3.47
CA ARG A 189 3.84 -32.89 -2.81
C ARG A 189 3.93 -32.32 -1.40
N ALA A 190 3.45 -31.10 -1.19
CA ALA A 190 3.40 -30.51 0.14
C ALA A 190 2.40 -31.22 1.07
N ALA A 191 1.23 -31.61 0.56
CA ALA A 191 0.26 -32.41 1.30
C ALA A 191 0.82 -33.79 1.66
N ASN A 192 1.39 -34.49 0.67
CA ASN A 192 2.03 -35.79 0.90
C ASN A 192 3.18 -35.70 1.91
N ALA A 193 3.99 -34.63 1.88
CA ALA A 193 5.08 -34.43 2.83
C ALA A 193 4.57 -34.28 4.28
N VAL A 194 3.45 -33.58 4.47
CA VAL A 194 2.81 -33.44 5.80
C VAL A 194 2.20 -34.76 6.25
N GLU A 195 1.53 -35.50 5.36
CA GLU A 195 0.94 -36.80 5.69
C GLU A 195 2.03 -37.84 6.04
N SER A 196 3.18 -37.81 5.37
CA SER A 196 4.30 -38.70 5.67
C SER A 196 5.00 -38.42 7.00
N GLU A 197 4.86 -37.22 7.58
CA GLU A 197 5.37 -36.94 8.93
C GLU A 197 4.43 -37.46 10.03
N VAL A 198 3.16 -37.68 9.72
CA VAL A 198 2.15 -38.19 10.67
C VAL A 198 2.21 -39.73 10.78
N ASP A 199 2.57 -40.43 9.71
CA ASP A 199 2.73 -41.91 9.69
C ASP A 199 4.06 -42.40 10.30
N GLY A 200 4.86 -41.52 10.91
CA GLY A 200 6.16 -41.85 11.51
C GLY A 200 6.11 -42.27 12.99
N SER A 201 4.92 -42.39 13.59
CA SER A 201 4.75 -42.67 15.01
C SER A 201 3.76 -43.80 15.28
N ASP A 202 4.13 -45.02 14.91
CA ASP A 202 3.58 -46.26 15.46
C ASP A 202 4.70 -47.34 15.52
N ASP A 203 5.33 -47.51 16.69
CA ASP A 203 5.96 -48.77 17.13
C ASP A 203 6.04 -48.82 18.67
N ASP A 204 5.86 -50.03 19.19
CA ASP A 204 5.36 -50.44 20.51
C ASP A 204 6.30 -50.23 21.72
N GLY A 205 5.67 -50.10 22.89
CA GLY A 205 6.35 -50.16 24.19
C GLY A 205 5.39 -50.29 25.38
N ALA A 206 4.77 -51.46 25.52
CA ALA A 206 3.93 -51.84 26.65
C ALA A 206 4.70 -51.83 28.00
N THR A 207 4.12 -51.22 29.04
CA THR A 207 4.12 -51.75 30.42
C THR A 207 2.86 -51.30 31.15
N GLU A 208 2.17 -52.29 31.71
CA GLU A 208 1.01 -52.21 32.60
C GLU A 208 1.42 -51.65 33.98
N ASP A 209 0.60 -50.80 34.62
CA ASP A 209 0.26 -50.88 36.05
C ASP A 209 -0.98 -50.00 36.36
N GLU A 210 -1.72 -50.48 37.35
CA GLU A 210 -3.11 -50.35 37.72
C GLU A 210 -3.56 -49.08 38.50
N SER A 211 -4.88 -48.85 38.39
CA SER A 211 -5.89 -48.41 39.38
C SER A 211 -5.62 -47.19 40.30
N THR A 212 -6.49 -46.18 40.35
CA THR A 212 -7.74 -46.23 41.12
C THR A 212 -8.67 -45.04 40.82
N GLU A 213 -9.95 -45.29 41.06
CA GLU A 213 -11.15 -44.49 40.79
C GLU A 213 -11.32 -43.27 41.72
N HIS A 214 -12.03 -42.22 41.27
CA HIS A 214 -13.21 -41.62 41.94
C HIS A 214 -13.65 -40.25 41.36
N GLU A 215 -14.86 -40.26 40.80
CA GLU A 215 -16.02 -39.34 40.97
C GLU A 215 -15.92 -37.79 40.96
N ASP A 216 -16.69 -37.22 40.02
CA ASP A 216 -17.65 -36.10 40.10
C ASP A 216 -17.29 -34.74 40.76
N ARG A 217 -17.43 -33.65 39.99
CA ARG A 217 -18.59 -32.71 40.05
C ARG A 217 -18.33 -31.36 39.35
N ASN A 218 -19.17 -31.10 38.34
CA ASN A 218 -20.04 -29.92 38.16
C ASN A 218 -19.46 -28.53 37.78
N GLY A 219 -20.02 -27.94 36.73
CA GLY A 219 -19.82 -26.53 36.35
C GLY A 219 -20.51 -26.16 35.02
N ALA A 220 -21.79 -25.83 35.09
CA ALA A 220 -22.72 -25.66 33.97
C ALA A 220 -22.59 -24.33 33.18
N ALA A 221 -23.10 -24.40 31.94
CA ALA A 221 -23.79 -23.37 31.14
C ALA A 221 -22.95 -22.16 30.62
N ALA A 222 -23.15 -21.61 29.42
CA ALA A 222 -24.37 -21.55 28.63
C ALA A 222 -24.09 -21.41 27.11
N MET A 223 -24.90 -22.09 26.32
CA MET A 223 -25.21 -21.75 24.92
C MET A 223 -25.94 -20.41 24.83
N GLN A 224 -25.50 -19.53 23.93
CA GLN A 224 -26.33 -18.54 23.22
C GLN A 224 -25.48 -17.92 22.11
N GLN A 225 -25.92 -17.61 20.89
CA GLN A 225 -27.05 -17.99 20.05
C GLN A 225 -26.70 -17.35 18.70
N LEU A 226 -26.79 -18.11 17.61
CA LEU A 226 -26.70 -17.60 16.25
C LEU A 226 -27.81 -16.57 16.03
N GLN A 227 -27.46 -15.35 15.60
CA GLN A 227 -28.37 -14.54 14.79
C GLN A 227 -27.63 -13.95 13.59
N GLN A 228 -28.08 -14.40 12.43
CA GLN A 228 -27.79 -13.92 11.11
C GLN A 228 -28.19 -12.44 10.98
N SER A 229 -27.33 -11.63 10.38
CA SER A 229 -27.82 -10.51 9.58
C SER A 229 -26.84 -10.23 8.44
N GLY A 230 -27.30 -10.55 7.23
CA GLY A 230 -26.61 -10.18 6.00
C GLY A 230 -26.57 -8.66 5.84
N LYS A 231 -25.42 -8.15 5.45
CA LYS A 231 -25.28 -6.88 4.71
C LYS A 231 -24.00 -6.94 3.90
N ASN A 232 -24.15 -7.30 2.63
CA ASN A 232 -23.17 -7.05 1.58
C ASN A 232 -22.76 -5.57 1.63
N ASN A 233 -21.51 -5.29 1.99
CA ASN A 233 -20.91 -3.97 1.74
C ASN A 233 -19.58 -4.15 1.02
N ARG A 234 -19.64 -4.14 -0.31
CA ARG A 234 -18.48 -3.94 -1.18
C ARG A 234 -18.02 -2.50 -1.04
N ASN A 235 -17.15 -2.21 -0.08
CA ASN A 235 -16.38 -0.98 -0.06
C ASN A 235 -14.90 -1.32 -0.10
N GLY A 236 -14.31 -1.18 -1.29
CA GLY A 236 -12.87 -1.18 -1.46
C GLY A 236 -12.25 -0.13 -0.55
N GLN A 237 -11.39 -0.59 0.36
CA GLN A 237 -10.63 0.28 1.25
C GLN A 237 -9.68 1.16 0.40
N ARG A 238 -10.19 2.33 0.04
CA ARG A 238 -9.37 3.47 -0.35
C ARG A 238 -8.84 4.04 0.96
N GLY A 239 -7.55 3.85 1.21
CA GLY A 239 -6.88 4.32 2.41
C GLY A 239 -7.09 5.83 2.66
N PRO A 240 -6.76 6.31 3.87
CA PRO A 240 -7.06 7.67 4.31
C PRO A 240 -6.51 8.73 3.35
N PRO A 241 -7.20 9.86 3.12
CA PRO A 241 -6.77 10.91 2.22
C PRO A 241 -5.74 11.80 2.92
N GLY A 242 -4.56 11.24 3.19
CA GLY A 242 -3.37 11.94 3.61
C GLY A 242 -2.24 11.47 2.70
N GLY A 243 -1.95 12.23 1.65
CA GLY A 243 -0.82 11.93 0.78
C GLY A 243 0.44 11.74 1.63
N ARG A 244 1.26 10.74 1.30
CA ARG A 244 2.49 10.32 2.02
C ARG A 244 3.45 11.46 2.40
N ILE A 245 3.34 12.62 1.74
CA ILE A 245 4.09 13.86 2.03
C ILE A 245 3.83 14.38 3.46
N GLY A 246 2.64 14.18 4.02
CA GLY A 246 2.34 14.57 5.42
C GLY A 246 3.11 13.76 6.47
N LEU A 247 3.50 12.52 6.13
CA LEU A 247 4.28 11.66 7.02
C LEU A 247 5.75 12.10 7.12
N TYR A 248 6.28 12.73 6.07
CA TYR A 248 7.66 13.23 6.05
C TYR A 248 7.86 14.43 7.00
N ALA A 249 6.88 15.34 7.07
CA ALA A 249 6.92 16.46 8.02
C ALA A 249 6.89 15.98 9.48
N ALA A 250 6.12 14.93 9.79
CA ALA A 250 6.06 14.34 11.13
C ALA A 250 7.38 13.63 11.54
N ALA A 251 8.14 13.10 10.59
CA ALA A 251 9.45 12.49 10.84
C ALA A 251 10.53 13.53 11.18
N ILE A 252 10.50 14.70 10.52
CA ILE A 252 11.44 15.81 10.78
C ILE A 252 11.19 16.40 12.19
N SER A 253 9.94 16.53 12.62
CA SER A 253 9.59 17.05 13.95
C SER A 253 10.03 16.14 15.10
N LYS A 254 10.06 14.81 14.88
CA LYS A 254 10.52 13.83 15.89
C LYS A 254 12.04 13.81 16.07
N GLY A 255 12.82 14.30 15.10
CA GLY A 255 14.29 14.32 15.15
C GLY A 255 14.91 15.50 15.88
N LYS A 256 14.13 16.51 16.32
CA LYS A 256 14.65 17.74 16.95
C LYS A 256 14.46 17.83 18.48
N GLY A 257 13.88 16.81 19.11
CA GLY A 257 13.60 16.83 20.55
C GLY A 257 14.39 15.76 21.30
N LYS A 258 15.66 16.03 21.63
CA LYS A 258 16.39 15.60 22.85
C LYS A 258 17.90 15.82 22.67
N SER A 259 18.39 16.93 23.20
CA SER A 259 19.77 17.03 23.69
C SER A 259 19.66 17.31 25.19
N PRO A 260 20.21 16.46 26.08
CA PRO A 260 20.20 16.75 27.51
C PRO A 260 21.17 17.91 27.81
N ALA A 261 20.67 18.92 28.51
CA ALA A 261 21.49 19.99 29.05
C ALA A 261 22.43 19.43 30.13
N LYS A 262 23.73 19.72 30.04
CA LYS A 262 24.69 19.55 31.15
C LYS A 262 24.52 20.75 32.08
N SER A 263 24.16 20.49 33.33
CA SER A 263 24.18 21.48 34.41
C SER A 263 25.60 21.65 34.96
N PRO A 264 26.01 22.86 35.38
CA PRO A 264 27.17 23.07 36.25
C PRO A 264 26.92 22.60 37.69
#